data_AF-A0A455TZZ4-F1
#
_entry.id   AF-A0A455TZZ4-F1
#
_cell.length_a   1.000
_cell.length_b   1.000
_cell.length_c   1.000
_cell.angle_alpha   90.00
_cell.angle_beta   90.00
_cell.angle_gamma   90.00
#
_symmetry.space_group_name_H-M   'P 1'
#
loop_
_entity.id
_entity.type
_entity.pdbx_description
1 polymer ?
#
loop_
_entity_poly.entity_id
_entity_poly.type
_entity_poly.pdbx_seq_one_letter_code
_entity_poly.pdbx_strand_id
1 'polypeptide(L)'
;MTPTPAITPNAQMIAEGRADDPRLAAVAGSGGALGRGGMSTKVRAAQLAARSGAVTVIASGRQPDVISRIMAGETLGTLLRPDQVPMAARKRWLAGQLQVRGTLVLDAGAVKVLRDKGSSLLAVGVRDVQGGFKRGDMVVCVDEQGASVAKGLVNYGADEARQLAGQPSHQIEAILGYVEAHELIHRDNLVVV
;
A
#
# COMPACT_ATOMS: atom_id res chain seq x y z
N MET A 1 22.08 3.38 -12.11
CA MET A 1 23.44 3.15 -12.66
C MET A 1 23.31 2.34 -13.93
N THR A 2 23.95 2.76 -15.03
CA THR A 2 24.35 1.93 -16.18
C THR A 2 25.23 0.75 -15.76
N PRO A 3 25.50 -0.23 -16.64
CA PRO A 3 26.31 -1.41 -16.31
C PRO A 3 27.70 -1.04 -15.75
N THR A 4 28.27 -1.96 -14.99
CA THR A 4 29.49 -1.84 -14.20
C THR A 4 30.66 -1.16 -14.97
N PRO A 5 31.36 -0.16 -14.38
CA PRO A 5 32.44 0.58 -15.04
C PRO A 5 33.64 -0.28 -15.48
N ALA A 6 33.75 -1.53 -14.99
CA ALA A 6 34.79 -2.46 -15.41
C ALA A 6 34.60 -2.97 -16.86
N ILE A 7 33.43 -2.78 -17.47
CA ILE A 7 33.06 -3.40 -18.76
C ILE A 7 32.68 -2.34 -19.82
N THR A 8 32.46 -1.08 -19.46
CA THR A 8 32.10 -0.04 -20.45
C THR A 8 32.62 1.34 -20.02
N PRO A 9 33.58 1.95 -20.75
CA PRO A 9 34.23 3.20 -20.35
C PRO A 9 33.32 4.45 -20.35
N ASN A 10 32.05 4.34 -20.78
CA ASN A 10 31.07 5.44 -20.82
C ASN A 10 29.79 5.17 -19.99
N ALA A 11 29.88 4.33 -18.97
CA ALA A 11 28.76 4.08 -18.06
C ALA A 11 28.39 5.35 -17.25
N GLN A 12 27.30 6.03 -17.62
CA GLN A 12 26.77 7.19 -16.90
C GLN A 12 25.75 6.81 -15.82
N MET A 13 25.88 7.41 -14.64
CA MET A 13 24.91 7.21 -13.57
C MET A 13 23.53 7.74 -13.97
N ILE A 14 22.51 6.89 -13.91
CA ILE A 14 21.11 7.28 -14.02
C ILE A 14 20.78 8.15 -12.79
N ALA A 15 20.63 9.45 -12.97
CA ALA A 15 20.28 10.38 -11.89
C ALA A 15 18.80 10.24 -11.49
N GLU A 16 17.92 10.03 -12.48
CA GLU A 16 16.48 9.96 -12.29
C GLU A 16 15.84 8.99 -13.30
N GLY A 17 14.78 8.29 -12.88
CA GLY A 17 14.00 7.42 -13.76
C GLY A 17 12.67 6.98 -13.16
N ARG A 18 11.85 6.35 -13.99
CA ARG A 18 10.60 5.71 -13.53
C ARG A 18 10.92 4.36 -12.93
N ALA A 19 10.38 4.07 -11.75
CA ALA A 19 10.64 2.81 -11.06
C ALA A 19 10.20 1.57 -11.88
N ASP A 20 9.19 1.71 -12.73
CA ASP A 20 8.64 0.66 -13.58
C ASP A 20 9.36 0.48 -14.94
N ASP A 21 10.36 1.31 -15.26
CA ASP A 21 11.06 1.24 -16.54
C ASP A 21 11.75 -0.13 -16.70
N PRO A 22 11.36 -0.95 -17.70
CA PRO A 22 11.94 -2.27 -17.93
C PRO A 22 13.47 -2.22 -18.13
N ARG A 23 13.99 -1.10 -18.60
CA ARG A 23 15.42 -0.88 -18.80
C ARG A 23 16.19 -0.88 -17.48
N LEU A 24 15.59 -0.46 -16.35
CA LEU A 24 16.25 -0.50 -15.04
C LEU A 24 16.52 -1.92 -14.57
N ALA A 25 15.63 -2.87 -14.85
CA ALA A 25 15.84 -4.27 -14.52
C ALA A 25 16.92 -4.92 -15.39
N ALA A 26 16.97 -4.56 -16.68
CA ALA A 26 17.98 -5.05 -17.61
C ALA A 26 19.40 -4.53 -17.29
N VAL A 27 19.50 -3.29 -16.82
CA VAL A 27 20.77 -2.62 -16.50
C VAL A 27 21.31 -3.02 -15.11
N ALA A 28 20.45 -3.50 -14.20
CA ALA A 28 20.81 -3.81 -12.82
C ALA A 28 21.73 -5.04 -12.64
N GLY A 29 21.90 -5.89 -13.66
CA GLY A 29 22.85 -7.01 -13.71
C GLY A 29 22.73 -8.07 -12.61
N SER A 30 23.43 -9.21 -12.79
CA SER A 30 23.70 -10.17 -11.70
C SER A 30 24.87 -9.62 -10.85
N GLY A 31 24.74 -9.68 -9.52
CA GLY A 31 25.56 -8.91 -8.59
C GLY A 31 27.05 -9.25 -8.58
N GLY A 32 27.90 -8.25 -8.32
CA GLY A 32 29.32 -8.42 -8.01
C GLY A 32 29.56 -8.91 -6.57
N ALA A 33 30.77 -9.45 -6.33
CA ALA A 33 31.21 -10.28 -5.22
C ALA A 33 31.09 -9.73 -3.77
N LEU A 34 30.49 -8.55 -3.54
CA LEU A 34 30.58 -7.81 -2.28
C LEU A 34 29.25 -7.60 -1.52
N GLY A 35 28.18 -8.32 -1.86
CA GLY A 35 26.98 -8.31 -1.02
C GLY A 35 25.88 -9.27 -1.45
N ARG A 36 25.17 -9.87 -0.46
CA ARG A 36 24.08 -10.85 -0.66
C ARG A 36 22.78 -10.25 -1.24
N GLY A 37 22.82 -9.04 -1.80
CA GLY A 37 21.68 -8.35 -2.41
C GLY A 37 22.16 -7.29 -3.41
N GLY A 38 22.23 -7.68 -4.68
CA GLY A 38 22.76 -6.86 -5.77
C GLY A 38 21.93 -5.61 -6.09
N MET A 39 22.30 -4.90 -7.17
CA MET A 39 21.50 -3.78 -7.67
C MET A 39 20.11 -4.23 -8.14
N SER A 40 19.98 -5.44 -8.66
CA SER A 40 18.70 -6.06 -9.04
C SER A 40 17.71 -6.12 -7.86
N THR A 41 18.17 -6.48 -6.66
CA THR A 41 17.33 -6.51 -5.46
C THR A 41 16.86 -5.10 -5.05
N LYS A 42 17.73 -4.09 -5.18
CA LYS A 42 17.38 -2.69 -4.85
C LYS A 42 16.38 -2.11 -5.85
N VAL A 43 16.56 -2.40 -7.13
CA VAL A 43 15.59 -2.03 -8.19
C VAL A 43 14.25 -2.72 -7.97
N ARG A 44 14.24 -4.02 -7.62
CA ARG A 44 13.00 -4.75 -7.29
C ARG A 44 12.30 -4.18 -6.06
N ALA A 45 13.05 -3.80 -5.03
CA ALA A 45 12.49 -3.14 -3.84
C ALA A 45 11.88 -1.77 -4.19
N ALA A 46 12.57 -0.98 -5.02
CA ALA A 46 12.05 0.30 -5.52
C ALA A 46 10.78 0.12 -6.37
N GLN A 47 10.73 -0.90 -7.23
CA GLN A 47 9.53 -1.26 -8.00
C GLN A 47 8.37 -1.62 -7.08
N LEU A 48 8.62 -2.40 -6.03
CA LEU A 48 7.60 -2.77 -5.05
C LEU A 48 7.09 -1.54 -4.28
N ALA A 49 7.99 -0.67 -3.83
CA ALA A 49 7.66 0.58 -3.16
C ALA A 49 6.87 1.54 -4.08
N ALA A 50 7.22 1.60 -5.36
CA ALA A 50 6.51 2.41 -6.34
C ALA A 50 5.05 1.96 -6.54
N ARG A 51 4.71 0.69 -6.26
CA ARG A 51 3.31 0.22 -6.26
C ARG A 51 2.45 0.84 -5.17
N SER A 52 3.02 1.47 -4.15
CA SER A 52 2.27 2.28 -3.18
C SER A 52 2.43 3.78 -3.42
N GLY A 53 3.10 4.18 -4.51
CA GLY A 53 3.42 5.56 -4.80
C GLY A 53 4.63 6.12 -4.06
N ALA A 54 5.43 5.27 -3.43
CA ALA A 54 6.63 5.74 -2.76
C ALA A 54 7.69 6.15 -3.78
N VAL A 55 8.28 7.32 -3.56
CA VAL A 55 9.51 7.75 -4.23
C VAL A 55 10.68 7.03 -3.54
N THR A 56 11.58 6.44 -4.33
CA THR A 56 12.72 5.69 -3.80
C THR A 56 14.03 6.32 -4.26
N VAL A 57 14.98 6.49 -3.34
CA VAL A 57 16.35 6.93 -3.67
C VAL A 57 17.32 5.79 -3.38
N ILE A 58 18.19 5.48 -4.34
CA ILE A 58 19.29 4.54 -4.17
C ILE A 58 20.60 5.34 -4.20
N ALA A 59 21.25 5.49 -3.04
CA ALA A 59 22.48 6.24 -2.87
C ALA A 59 23.56 5.42 -2.15
N SER A 60 24.82 5.87 -2.26
CA SER A 60 25.95 5.25 -1.55
C SER A 60 25.96 5.69 -0.09
N GLY A 61 25.85 4.72 0.83
CA GLY A 61 25.95 4.98 2.27
C GLY A 61 27.33 5.42 2.75
N ARG A 62 28.35 5.46 1.87
CA ARG A 62 29.68 6.00 2.18
C ARG A 62 29.77 7.52 2.03
N GLN A 63 28.75 8.15 1.47
CA GLN A 63 28.71 9.60 1.35
C GLN A 63 28.37 10.23 2.72
N PRO A 64 29.12 11.27 3.15
CA PRO A 64 28.81 11.97 4.38
C PRO A 64 27.45 12.67 4.27
N ASP A 65 26.69 12.60 5.36
CA ASP A 65 25.38 13.25 5.55
C ASP A 65 24.35 12.94 4.44
N VAL A 66 24.47 11.77 3.80
CA VAL A 66 23.70 11.40 2.60
C VAL A 66 22.19 11.52 2.80
N ILE A 67 21.66 11.15 3.97
CA ILE A 67 20.22 11.25 4.27
C ILE A 67 19.78 12.71 4.34
N SER A 68 20.44 13.53 5.15
CA SER A 68 20.10 14.95 5.33
C SER A 68 20.17 15.72 4.01
N ARG A 69 21.17 15.42 3.18
CA ARG A 69 21.37 16.06 1.87
C ARG A 69 20.30 15.68 0.85
N ILE A 70 19.91 14.41 0.81
CA ILE A 70 18.77 13.97 -0.01
C ILE A 70 17.48 14.67 0.45
N MET A 71 17.24 14.79 1.76
CA MET A 71 16.07 15.49 2.29
C MET A 71 16.09 16.99 1.98
N ALA A 72 17.27 17.60 1.84
CA ALA A 72 17.44 18.99 1.40
C ALA A 72 17.27 19.19 -0.12
N GLY A 73 16.96 18.14 -0.88
CA GLY A 73 16.73 18.19 -2.32
C GLY A 73 17.98 18.01 -3.18
N GLU A 74 19.11 17.63 -2.59
CA GLU A 74 20.32 17.34 -3.36
C GLU A 74 20.19 16.01 -4.12
N THR A 75 20.53 16.03 -5.41
CA THR A 75 20.47 14.84 -6.27
C THR A 75 21.65 13.92 -6.00
N LEU A 76 21.48 12.98 -5.08
CA LEU A 76 22.47 11.96 -4.73
C LEU A 76 22.02 10.56 -5.14
N GLY A 77 22.81 9.90 -6.00
CA GLY A 77 22.53 8.56 -6.49
C GLY A 77 21.46 8.53 -7.59
N THR A 78 20.53 7.57 -7.49
CA THR A 78 19.43 7.39 -8.46
C THR A 78 18.08 7.61 -7.78
N LEU A 79 17.32 8.59 -8.26
CA LEU A 79 15.93 8.86 -7.87
C LEU A 79 14.96 8.05 -8.75
N LEU A 80 14.09 7.26 -8.13
CA LEU A 80 13.08 6.45 -8.80
C LEU A 80 11.69 6.92 -8.41
N ARG A 81 10.94 7.39 -9.40
CA ARG A 81 9.56 7.87 -9.21
C ARG A 81 8.54 6.79 -9.56
N PRO A 82 7.43 6.68 -8.83
CA PRO A 82 6.29 5.88 -9.26
C PRO A 82 5.65 6.51 -10.49
N ASP A 83 5.07 5.67 -11.36
CA ASP A 83 4.37 6.12 -12.55
C ASP A 83 2.93 6.58 -12.28
N GLN A 84 2.42 6.26 -11.08
CA GLN A 84 1.03 6.46 -10.69
C GLN A 84 0.98 7.34 -9.45
N VAL A 85 -0.04 8.19 -9.37
CA VAL A 85 -0.34 8.97 -8.17
C VAL A 85 -0.49 8.00 -6.98
N PRO A 86 0.09 8.27 -5.80
CA PRO A 86 0.23 7.28 -4.73
C PRO A 86 -1.06 6.57 -4.31
N MET A 87 -2.18 7.29 -4.38
CA MET A 87 -3.52 6.75 -4.13
C MET A 87 -3.92 5.64 -5.09
N ALA A 88 -3.67 5.78 -6.40
CA ALA A 88 -4.05 4.79 -7.40
C ALA A 88 -3.17 3.52 -7.30
N ALA A 89 -1.90 3.71 -6.96
CA ALA A 89 -0.95 2.62 -6.76
C ALA A 89 -1.35 1.78 -5.52
N ARG A 90 -1.57 2.44 -4.37
CA ARG A 90 -2.01 1.78 -3.13
C ARG A 90 -3.31 1.01 -3.29
N LYS A 91 -4.30 1.57 -3.99
CA LYS A 91 -5.56 0.87 -4.31
C LYS A 91 -5.35 -0.36 -5.19
N ARG A 92 -4.46 -0.31 -6.19
CA ARG A 92 -4.10 -1.52 -6.97
C ARG A 92 -3.42 -2.59 -6.13
N TRP A 93 -2.57 -2.21 -5.18
CA TRP A 93 -1.95 -3.18 -4.26
C TRP A 93 -3.00 -3.89 -3.39
N LEU A 94 -3.98 -3.13 -2.87
CA LEU A 94 -5.12 -3.67 -2.14
C LEU A 94 -5.97 -4.63 -3.00
N ALA A 95 -6.13 -4.34 -4.29
CA ALA A 95 -6.92 -5.17 -5.21
C ALA A 95 -6.22 -6.49 -5.61
N GLY A 96 -4.88 -6.55 -5.57
CA GLY A 96 -4.10 -7.57 -6.29
C GLY A 96 -3.78 -8.87 -5.56
N GLN A 97 -3.23 -8.83 -4.33
CA GLN A 97 -2.51 -10.00 -3.76
C GLN A 97 -2.69 -10.27 -2.25
N LEU A 98 -3.51 -9.50 -1.52
CA LEU A 98 -3.76 -9.84 -0.11
C LEU A 98 -4.77 -10.98 0.02
N GLN A 99 -4.39 -11.98 0.81
CA GLN A 99 -5.30 -13.05 1.22
C GLN A 99 -6.45 -12.45 2.02
N VAL A 100 -7.69 -12.69 1.57
CA VAL A 100 -8.90 -12.26 2.29
C VAL A 100 -9.03 -13.11 3.55
N ARG A 101 -9.10 -12.45 4.71
CA ARG A 101 -9.19 -13.11 6.03
C ARG A 101 -10.60 -13.12 6.61
N GLY A 102 -11.52 -12.37 6.02
CA GLY A 102 -12.93 -12.35 6.42
C GLY A 102 -13.82 -11.53 5.50
N THR A 103 -15.10 -11.50 5.87
CA THR A 103 -16.17 -10.89 5.09
C THR A 103 -17.00 -9.97 5.99
N LEU A 104 -17.32 -8.77 5.49
CA LEU A 104 -18.28 -7.84 6.07
C LEU A 104 -19.54 -7.80 5.19
N VAL A 105 -20.70 -8.13 5.75
CA VAL A 105 -21.99 -8.01 5.05
C VAL A 105 -22.54 -6.62 5.30
N LEU A 106 -22.85 -5.89 4.23
CA LEU A 106 -23.24 -4.49 4.26
C LEU A 106 -24.72 -4.30 4.01
N ASP A 107 -25.32 -3.30 4.65
CA ASP A 107 -26.67 -2.86 4.29
C ASP A 107 -26.70 -2.09 2.97
N ALA A 108 -27.90 -1.95 2.40
CA ALA A 108 -28.09 -1.25 1.13
C ALA A 108 -27.61 0.21 1.13
N GLY A 109 -27.66 0.90 2.28
CA GLY A 109 -27.21 2.28 2.43
C GLY A 109 -25.69 2.39 2.32
N ALA A 110 -24.97 1.52 3.03
CA ALA A 110 -23.52 1.42 2.96
C ALA A 110 -23.04 1.04 1.57
N VAL A 111 -23.69 0.05 0.93
CA VAL A 111 -23.38 -0.36 -0.45
C VAL A 111 -23.49 0.83 -1.42
N LYS A 112 -24.58 1.59 -1.34
CA LYS A 112 -24.80 2.77 -2.18
C LYS A 112 -23.72 3.83 -1.96
N VAL A 113 -23.42 4.15 -0.70
CA VAL A 113 -22.41 5.16 -0.35
C VAL A 113 -21.01 4.75 -0.84
N LEU A 114 -20.65 3.46 -0.73
CA LEU A 114 -19.37 2.97 -1.21
C LEU A 114 -19.26 3.05 -2.74
N ARG A 115 -20.30 2.61 -3.47
CA ARG A 115 -20.31 2.64 -4.95
C ARG A 115 -20.34 4.06 -5.51
N ASP A 116 -21.16 4.95 -4.94
CA ASP A 116 -21.44 6.26 -5.53
C ASP A 116 -20.45 7.34 -5.08
N LYS A 117 -19.98 7.29 -3.82
CA LYS A 117 -19.22 8.40 -3.20
C LYS A 117 -17.78 8.04 -2.85
N GLY A 118 -17.39 6.76 -2.89
CA GLY A 118 -16.06 6.32 -2.48
C GLY A 118 -15.71 6.73 -1.04
N SER A 119 -16.71 6.68 -0.14
CA SER A 119 -16.54 7.04 1.27
C SER A 119 -15.88 5.92 2.09
N SER A 120 -15.51 6.23 3.34
CA SER A 120 -15.12 5.21 4.33
C SER A 120 -16.32 4.35 4.72
N LEU A 121 -16.06 3.09 5.09
CA LEU A 121 -17.06 2.20 5.66
C LEU A 121 -17.16 2.42 7.18
N LEU A 122 -18.33 2.87 7.64
CA LEU A 122 -18.66 3.02 9.05
C LEU A 122 -19.31 1.75 9.60
N ALA A 123 -19.19 1.52 10.91
CA ALA A 123 -19.73 0.34 11.57
C ALA A 123 -21.27 0.23 11.49
N VAL A 124 -21.96 1.37 11.48
CA VAL A 124 -23.42 1.46 11.34
C VAL A 124 -23.96 0.77 10.08
N GLY A 125 -23.15 0.71 9.02
CA GLY A 125 -23.52 0.10 7.74
C GLY A 125 -23.22 -1.40 7.63
N VAL A 126 -22.68 -2.02 8.68
CA VAL A 126 -22.32 -3.44 8.71
C VAL A 126 -23.41 -4.25 9.43
N ARG A 127 -23.91 -5.28 8.75
CA ARG A 127 -24.94 -6.19 9.24
C ARG A 127 -24.38 -7.45 9.88
N ASP A 128 -23.30 -8.00 9.30
CA ASP A 128 -22.69 -9.23 9.78
C ASP A 128 -21.18 -9.24 9.51
N VAL A 129 -20.45 -9.97 10.35
CA VAL A 129 -18.98 -10.07 10.33
C VAL A 129 -18.56 -11.53 10.42
N GLN A 130 -17.94 -12.01 9.34
CA GLN A 130 -17.59 -13.42 9.16
C GLN A 130 -16.08 -13.63 9.05
N GLY A 131 -15.62 -14.78 9.51
CA GLY A 131 -14.20 -15.16 9.52
C GLY A 131 -13.44 -14.70 10.77
N GLY A 132 -12.11 -14.80 10.71
CA GLY A 132 -11.20 -14.46 11.80
C GLY A 132 -10.07 -13.59 11.27
N PHE A 133 -10.16 -12.29 11.52
CA PHE A 133 -9.21 -11.29 11.04
C PHE A 133 -8.79 -10.36 12.17
N LYS A 134 -7.60 -9.79 12.02
CA LYS A 134 -7.04 -8.77 12.91
C LYS A 134 -7.03 -7.42 12.21
N ARG A 135 -6.81 -6.38 12.98
CA ARG A 135 -6.54 -5.05 12.42
C ARG A 135 -5.44 -5.11 11.36
N GLY A 136 -5.66 -4.41 10.25
CA GLY A 136 -4.76 -4.36 9.10
C GLY A 136 -4.91 -5.52 8.13
N ASP A 137 -5.70 -6.55 8.46
CA ASP A 137 -6.01 -7.62 7.51
C ASP A 137 -6.96 -7.15 6.42
N MET A 138 -6.88 -7.80 5.26
CA MET A 138 -7.79 -7.59 4.14
C MET A 138 -9.09 -8.35 4.37
N VAL A 139 -10.21 -7.65 4.21
CA VAL A 139 -11.55 -8.23 4.19
C VAL A 139 -12.28 -7.89 2.89
N VAL A 140 -13.24 -8.74 2.51
CA VAL A 140 -14.18 -8.44 1.44
C VAL A 140 -15.47 -7.87 2.03
N CYS A 141 -16.01 -6.85 1.39
CA CYS A 141 -17.31 -6.29 1.70
C CYS A 141 -18.32 -6.81 0.67
N VAL A 142 -19.40 -7.43 1.13
CA VAL A 142 -20.46 -7.97 0.28
C VAL A 142 -21.80 -7.32 0.60
N ASP A 143 -22.71 -7.29 -0.36
CA ASP A 143 -24.11 -6.95 -0.08
C ASP A 143 -24.86 -8.12 0.57
N GLU A 144 -26.12 -7.88 0.95
CA GLU A 144 -26.99 -8.91 1.56
C GLU A 144 -27.27 -10.10 0.64
N GLN A 145 -27.01 -9.97 -0.67
CA GLN A 145 -27.12 -11.06 -1.64
C GLN A 145 -25.79 -11.80 -1.83
N GLY A 146 -24.73 -11.39 -1.13
CA GLY A 146 -23.40 -11.98 -1.18
C GLY A 146 -22.55 -11.51 -2.36
N ALA A 147 -23.00 -10.51 -3.14
CA ALA A 147 -22.20 -9.99 -4.23
C ALA A 147 -21.08 -9.08 -3.69
N SER A 148 -19.87 -9.21 -4.23
CA SER A 148 -18.73 -8.38 -3.84
C SER A 148 -18.96 -6.92 -4.20
N VAL A 149 -18.79 -6.04 -3.21
CA VAL A 149 -18.94 -4.59 -3.35
C VAL A 149 -17.59 -3.90 -3.25
N ALA A 150 -16.77 -4.30 -2.29
CA ALA A 150 -15.47 -3.69 -2.06
C ALA A 150 -14.50 -4.65 -1.36
N LYS A 151 -13.23 -4.26 -1.29
CA LYS A 151 -12.21 -4.89 -0.45
C LYS A 151 -11.46 -3.80 0.30
N GLY A 152 -11.01 -4.08 1.51
CA GLY A 152 -10.20 -3.11 2.25
C GLY A 152 -9.54 -3.64 3.51
N LEU A 153 -8.67 -2.82 4.09
CA LEU A 153 -7.97 -3.12 5.34
C LEU A 153 -8.80 -2.64 6.53
N VAL A 154 -9.08 -3.55 7.46
CA VAL A 154 -9.88 -3.22 8.65
C VAL A 154 -9.07 -2.48 9.70
N ASN A 155 -9.73 -1.53 10.38
CA ASN A 155 -9.17 -0.82 11.53
C ASN A 155 -9.38 -1.57 12.86
N TYR A 156 -10.25 -2.58 12.88
CA TYR A 156 -10.62 -3.34 14.08
C TYR A 156 -10.54 -4.85 13.81
N GLY A 157 -10.26 -5.65 14.84
CA GLY A 157 -10.29 -7.11 14.75
C GLY A 157 -11.72 -7.65 14.59
N ALA A 158 -11.87 -8.93 14.26
CA ALA A 158 -13.19 -9.53 14.02
C ALA A 158 -14.13 -9.46 15.24
N ASP A 159 -13.61 -9.67 16.45
CA ASP A 159 -14.42 -9.64 17.68
C ASP A 159 -14.90 -8.23 18.03
N GLU A 160 -14.05 -7.22 17.81
CA GLU A 160 -14.39 -5.81 17.97
C GLU A 160 -15.38 -5.37 16.87
N ALA A 161 -15.12 -5.75 15.62
CA ALA A 161 -15.98 -5.43 14.49
C ALA A 161 -17.40 -6.01 14.68
N ARG A 162 -17.54 -7.19 15.28
CA ARG A 162 -18.85 -7.75 15.67
C ARG A 162 -19.57 -6.91 16.71
N GLN A 163 -18.86 -6.40 17.71
CA GLN A 163 -19.45 -5.53 18.74
C GLN A 163 -19.84 -4.15 18.18
N LEU A 164 -19.06 -3.64 17.22
CA LEU A 164 -19.31 -2.36 16.57
C LEU A 164 -20.36 -2.43 15.45
N ALA A 165 -20.65 -3.61 14.90
CA ALA A 165 -21.58 -3.76 13.78
C ALA A 165 -22.96 -3.15 14.10
N GLY A 166 -23.44 -2.29 13.19
CA GLY A 166 -24.70 -1.56 13.36
C GLY A 166 -24.62 -0.33 14.29
N GLN A 167 -23.46 -0.07 14.91
CA GLN A 167 -23.32 1.02 15.87
C GLN A 167 -22.78 2.31 15.24
N PRO A 168 -23.22 3.49 15.69
CA PRO A 168 -22.69 4.76 15.22
C PRO A 168 -21.30 5.03 15.80
N SER A 169 -20.46 5.77 15.06
CA SER A 169 -19.05 5.97 15.40
C SER A 169 -18.78 6.63 16.76
N HIS A 170 -19.75 7.36 17.32
CA HIS A 170 -19.61 7.98 18.65
C HIS A 170 -19.77 6.98 19.81
N GLN A 171 -20.31 5.77 19.55
CA GLN A 171 -20.44 4.72 20.57
C GLN A 171 -19.20 3.81 20.66
N ILE A 172 -18.23 3.95 19.76
CA ILE A 172 -17.03 3.09 19.71
C ILE A 172 -16.31 3.09 21.07
N GLU A 173 -16.08 4.26 21.66
CA GLU A 173 -15.40 4.38 22.96
C GLU A 173 -16.17 3.69 24.07
N ALA A 174 -17.50 3.84 24.08
CA ALA A 174 -18.35 3.26 25.11
C ALA A 174 -18.38 1.72 25.02
N ILE A 175 -18.28 1.16 23.81
CA ILE A 175 -18.34 -0.28 23.56
C ILE A 175 -16.97 -0.94 23.79
N LEU A 176 -15.89 -0.35 23.28
CA LEU A 176 -14.56 -0.96 23.30
C LEU A 176 -13.65 -0.43 24.42
N GLY A 177 -14.01 0.70 25.04
CA GLY A 177 -13.18 1.39 26.04
C GLY A 177 -12.06 2.25 25.43
N TYR A 178 -11.99 2.35 24.10
CA TYR A 178 -11.03 3.20 23.38
C TYR A 178 -11.55 3.53 21.97
N VAL A 179 -10.94 4.52 21.33
CA VAL A 179 -11.17 4.84 19.91
C VAL A 179 -9.84 4.86 19.17
N GLU A 180 -9.74 4.01 18.16
CA GLU A 180 -8.59 4.00 17.24
C GLU A 180 -8.92 4.70 15.92
N ALA A 181 -10.12 4.49 15.38
CA ALA A 181 -10.63 5.20 14.22
C ALA A 181 -12.16 5.29 14.28
N HIS A 182 -12.75 6.30 13.65
CA HIS A 182 -14.21 6.42 13.57
C HIS A 182 -14.84 5.55 12.47
N GLU A 183 -14.02 4.94 11.62
CA GLU A 183 -14.44 4.05 10.54
C GLU A 183 -13.88 2.63 10.70
N LEU A 184 -14.63 1.64 10.24
CA LEU A 184 -14.16 0.25 10.16
C LEU A 184 -13.12 0.09 9.04
N ILE A 185 -13.33 0.76 7.90
CA ILE A 185 -12.37 0.80 6.78
C ILE A 185 -12.33 2.23 6.23
N HIS A 186 -11.16 2.85 6.28
CA HIS A 186 -10.96 4.17 5.67
C HIS A 186 -10.99 4.09 4.14
N ARG A 187 -11.55 5.12 3.47
CA ARG A 187 -11.66 5.19 2.00
C ARG A 187 -10.36 4.99 1.23
N ASP A 188 -9.23 5.34 1.85
CA ASP A 188 -7.90 5.18 1.24
C ASP A 188 -7.37 3.75 1.33
N ASN A 189 -7.94 2.97 2.25
CA ASN A 189 -7.69 1.55 2.44
C ASN A 189 -8.84 0.70 1.87
N LEU A 190 -9.74 1.28 1.08
CA LEU A 190 -10.89 0.64 0.48
C LEU A 190 -10.85 0.77 -1.05
N VAL A 191 -11.22 -0.31 -1.73
CA VAL A 191 -11.32 -0.42 -3.18
C VAL A 191 -12.66 -1.02 -3.54
N VAL A 192 -13.47 -0.28 -4.29
CA VAL A 192 -14.73 -0.77 -4.84
C VAL A 192 -14.43 -1.69 -6.02
N VAL A 193 -15.19 -2.79 -6.13
CA VAL A 193 -15.06 -3.81 -7.19
C VAL A 193 -16.09 -3.56 -8.28
#